data_AF-A0AAW4FYR0-F1
#
_entry.id   AF-A0AAW4FYR0-F1
#
_cell.length_a   1.000
_cell.length_b   1.000
_cell.length_c   1.000
_cell.angle_alpha   90.00
_cell.angle_beta   90.00
_cell.angle_gamma   90.00
#
_symmetry.space_group_name_H-M   'P 1'
#
loop_
_entity.id
_entity.type
_entity.pdbx_description
1 polymer ?
#
loop_
_entity_poly.entity_id
_entity_poly.type
_entity_poly.pdbx_seq_one_letter_code
_entity_poly.pdbx_strand_id
1 'polypeptide(L)'
;IDDRPWNGPAAPAVAYTFAESRSAREVEGQLLSFAGVLQVDGYQAYKTMVKRRGKSNVAPVRLAFCLAHARRKFVDVVKLTGSSEALSILARIAEIYRIEADLRGENADTRLIVRRRDTAPIMKVLKAKLTELSNEVSSKSALGKA
;
A
#
# COMPACT_ATOMS: atom_id res chain seq x y z
N ILE A 1 13.47 -2.35 -5.87
CA ILE A 1 12.65 -3.55 -6.15
C ILE A 1 13.58 -4.74 -6.04
N ASP A 2 13.17 -5.76 -5.29
CA ASP A 2 13.93 -7.00 -5.15
C ASP A 2 12.94 -8.16 -5.25
N ASP A 3 13.02 -8.88 -6.36
CA ASP A 3 12.10 -9.96 -6.70
C ASP A 3 12.57 -11.32 -6.18
N ARG A 4 13.79 -11.40 -5.63
CA ARG A 4 14.37 -12.67 -5.14
C ARG A 4 13.50 -13.38 -4.09
N PRO A 5 12.90 -12.70 -3.10
CA PRO A 5 12.00 -13.36 -2.14
C PRO A 5 10.76 -14.00 -2.78
N TRP A 6 10.46 -13.64 -4.03
CA TRP A 6 9.26 -14.04 -4.76
C TRP A 6 9.59 -14.82 -6.04
N ASN A 7 10.82 -15.32 -6.15
CA ASN A 7 11.32 -16.03 -7.33
C ASN A 7 10.99 -15.32 -8.65
N GLY A 8 11.06 -13.98 -8.65
CA GLY A 8 10.78 -13.19 -9.84
C GLY A 8 12.01 -13.04 -10.74
N PRO A 9 11.82 -12.77 -12.04
CA PRO A 9 12.90 -12.77 -13.02
C PRO A 9 13.73 -11.47 -13.00
N ALA A 10 13.26 -10.43 -12.32
CA ALA A 10 13.92 -9.13 -12.30
C ALA A 10 15.12 -9.13 -11.34
N ALA A 11 16.25 -8.59 -11.80
CA ALA A 11 17.38 -8.31 -10.92
C ALA A 11 17.00 -7.29 -9.84
N PRO A 12 17.55 -7.40 -8.62
CA PRO A 12 17.34 -6.38 -7.60
C PRO A 12 17.87 -5.03 -8.09
N ALA A 13 17.06 -3.99 -7.96
CA ALA A 13 17.40 -2.65 -8.40
C ALA A 13 17.00 -1.62 -7.34
N VAL A 14 17.86 -0.62 -7.14
CA VAL A 14 17.59 0.55 -6.31
C VAL A 14 17.94 1.78 -7.13
N ALA A 15 17.03 2.75 -7.16
CA ALA A 15 17.24 4.04 -7.77
C ALA A 15 16.96 5.13 -6.73
N TYR A 16 17.75 6.20 -6.78
CA TYR A 16 17.54 7.40 -6.01
C TYR A 16 17.47 8.58 -6.96
N THR A 17 16.40 9.36 -6.86
CA THR A 17 16.24 10.60 -7.62
C THR A 17 16.01 11.73 -6.64
N PHE A 18 16.93 12.68 -6.63
CA PHE A 18 16.76 13.92 -5.88
C PHE A 18 15.72 14.81 -6.56
N ALA A 19 14.93 15.51 -5.75
CA ALA A 19 14.03 16.55 -6.22
C ALA A 19 13.97 17.66 -5.17
N GLU A 20 13.94 18.91 -5.63
CA GLU A 20 13.93 20.10 -4.76
C GLU A 20 12.58 20.34 -4.08
N SER A 21 11.52 19.67 -4.55
CA SER A 21 10.18 19.82 -4.00
C SER A 21 9.49 18.48 -3.72
N ARG A 22 8.48 18.55 -2.85
CA ARG A 22 7.52 17.47 -2.58
C ARG A 22 6.24 17.69 -3.39
N SER A 23 6.34 18.19 -4.60
CA SER A 23 5.16 18.42 -5.45
C SER A 23 4.84 17.20 -6.31
N ALA A 24 3.58 17.10 -6.76
CA ALA A 24 3.20 16.09 -7.75
C ALA A 24 3.90 16.26 -9.09
N ARG A 25 4.43 17.46 -9.40
CA ARG A 25 5.15 17.73 -10.65
C ARG A 25 6.46 16.96 -10.72
N GLU A 26 7.20 16.87 -9.60
CA GLU A 26 8.45 16.11 -9.55
C GLU A 26 8.22 14.64 -9.85
N VAL A 27 7.27 14.04 -9.12
CA VAL A 27 6.92 12.61 -9.26
C VAL A 27 6.40 12.32 -10.67
N GLU A 28 5.64 13.25 -11.26
CA GLU A 28 5.11 13.12 -12.61
C GLU A 28 6.22 13.11 -13.67
N GLY A 29 7.23 13.98 -13.53
CA GLY A 29 8.41 14.00 -14.40
C GLY A 29 9.26 12.74 -14.27
N GLN A 30 9.48 12.26 -13.04
CA GLN A 30 10.24 11.03 -12.76
C GLN A 30 9.59 9.78 -13.36
N LEU A 31 8.27 9.75 -13.45
CA LEU A 31 7.51 8.58 -13.90
C LEU A 31 6.94 8.77 -15.31
N LEU A 32 7.38 9.78 -16.08
CA LEU A 32 6.72 10.24 -17.33
C LEU A 32 6.36 9.09 -18.27
N SER A 33 7.30 8.18 -18.51
CA SER A 33 7.15 7.01 -19.38
C SER A 33 6.56 5.77 -18.70
N PHE A 34 6.37 5.78 -17.39
CA PHE A 34 5.87 4.63 -16.65
C PHE A 34 4.36 4.45 -16.86
N ALA A 35 3.97 3.21 -17.14
CA ALA A 35 2.59 2.75 -17.20
C ALA A 35 2.46 1.44 -16.42
N GLY A 36 1.28 1.18 -15.84
CA GLY A 36 1.00 -0.05 -15.10
C GLY A 36 0.79 0.17 -13.61
N VAL A 37 1.19 -0.81 -12.79
CA VAL A 37 0.95 -0.79 -11.34
C VAL A 37 2.15 -0.21 -10.61
N LEU A 38 1.94 0.90 -9.89
CA LEU A 38 2.96 1.52 -9.07
C LEU A 38 2.66 1.28 -7.59
N GLN A 39 3.53 0.56 -6.90
CA GLN A 39 3.43 0.42 -5.46
C GLN A 39 3.97 1.69 -4.76
N VAL A 40 3.19 2.28 -3.86
CA VAL A 40 3.49 3.57 -3.22
C VAL A 40 3.28 3.51 -1.71
N ASP A 41 3.91 4.44 -0.99
CA ASP A 41 3.85 4.56 0.47
C ASP A 41 2.61 5.28 1.01
N GLY A 42 1.79 5.88 0.14
CA GLY A 42 0.65 6.69 0.53
C GLY A 42 0.88 8.20 0.45
N TYR A 43 2.04 8.64 -0.02
CA TYR A 43 2.32 10.04 -0.28
C TYR A 43 1.33 10.64 -1.30
N GLN A 44 0.69 11.75 -0.89
CA GLN A 44 -0.43 12.36 -1.60
C GLN A 44 -0.10 12.80 -3.04
N ALA A 45 1.17 13.10 -3.34
CA ALA A 45 1.60 13.49 -4.69
C ALA A 45 1.30 12.41 -5.75
N TYR A 46 1.38 11.12 -5.41
CA TYR A 46 1.05 10.04 -6.35
C TYR A 46 -0.42 10.08 -6.78
N LYS A 47 -1.35 10.33 -5.84
CA LYS A 47 -2.78 10.48 -6.16
C LYS A 47 -3.03 11.70 -7.06
N THR A 48 -2.36 12.81 -6.77
CA THR A 48 -2.44 14.02 -7.59
C THR A 48 -1.89 13.79 -9.00
N MET A 49 -0.74 13.12 -9.14
CA MET A 49 -0.15 12.73 -10.42
C MET A 49 -1.14 11.88 -11.24
N VAL A 50 -1.69 10.81 -10.67
CA VAL A 50 -2.65 9.95 -11.38
C VAL A 50 -3.89 10.73 -11.83
N LYS A 51 -4.41 11.64 -10.99
CA LYS A 51 -5.54 12.50 -11.34
C LYS A 51 -5.21 13.45 -12.51
N ARG A 52 -3.99 13.97 -12.59
CA ARG A 52 -3.53 14.82 -13.70
C ARG A 52 -3.37 14.02 -14.98
N ARG A 53 -2.70 12.86 -14.90
CA ARG A 53 -2.52 11.96 -16.05
C ARG A 53 -3.84 11.47 -16.64
N GLY A 54 -4.83 11.18 -15.80
CA GLY A 54 -6.18 10.80 -16.26
C GLY A 54 -6.92 11.89 -17.06
N LYS A 55 -6.39 13.12 -17.11
CA LYS A 55 -6.89 14.24 -17.94
C LYS A 55 -6.01 14.51 -19.17
N SER A 56 -5.06 13.63 -19.46
CA SER A 56 -4.07 13.78 -20.53
C SER A 56 -4.02 12.50 -21.38
N ASN A 57 -3.34 12.55 -22.53
CA ASN A 57 -3.12 11.37 -23.38
C ASN A 57 -1.95 10.48 -22.90
N VAL A 58 -1.55 10.60 -21.63
CA VAL A 58 -0.48 9.80 -21.04
C VAL A 58 -1.05 8.47 -20.53
N ALA A 59 -0.28 7.40 -20.68
CA ALA A 59 -0.66 6.07 -20.22
C ALA A 59 -1.04 6.06 -18.72
N PRO A 60 -2.12 5.34 -18.34
CA PRO A 60 -2.61 5.35 -16.97
C PRO A 60 -1.69 4.59 -16.02
N VAL A 61 -1.63 5.08 -14.78
CA VAL A 61 -0.93 4.43 -13.67
C VAL A 61 -1.95 4.04 -12.61
N ARG A 62 -1.92 2.77 -12.20
CA ARG A 62 -2.74 2.25 -11.10
C ARG A 62 -1.89 2.18 -9.83
N LEU A 63 -2.32 2.87 -8.79
CA LEU A 63 -1.61 2.86 -7.51
C LEU A 63 -1.95 1.60 -6.70
N ALA A 64 -0.92 0.95 -6.15
CA ALA A 64 -1.03 -0.07 -5.12
C ALA A 64 -0.44 0.50 -3.81
N PHE A 65 -1.26 0.69 -2.78
CA PHE A 65 -0.81 1.29 -1.53
C PHE A 65 -0.16 0.23 -0.63
N CYS A 66 1.04 0.54 -0.13
CA CYS A 66 1.86 -0.40 0.63
C CYS A 66 1.30 -0.63 2.04
N LEU A 67 0.92 -1.89 2.33
CA LEU A 67 0.35 -2.27 3.62
C LEU A 67 1.32 -2.06 4.79
N ALA A 68 2.64 -2.13 4.56
CA ALA A 68 3.65 -1.87 5.59
C ALA A 68 3.66 -0.41 6.06
N HIS A 69 3.32 0.55 5.18
CA HIS A 69 3.19 1.95 5.55
C HIS A 69 1.89 2.18 6.33
N ALA A 70 0.78 1.59 5.90
CA ALA A 70 -0.48 1.64 6.65
C ALA A 70 -0.33 1.02 8.06
N ARG A 71 0.25 -0.19 8.15
CA ARG A 71 0.50 -0.89 9.42
C ARG A 71 1.27 -0.05 10.42
N ARG A 72 2.33 0.65 9.98
CA ARG A 72 3.16 1.49 10.86
C ARG A 72 2.33 2.52 11.62
N LYS A 73 1.38 3.17 10.95
CA LYS A 73 0.50 4.15 11.59
C LYS A 73 -0.37 3.54 12.69
N PHE A 74 -0.93 2.35 12.47
CA PHE A 74 -1.71 1.66 13.52
C PHE A 74 -0.83 1.20 14.69
N VAL A 75 0.42 0.80 14.44
CA VAL A 75 1.40 0.54 15.51
C VAL A 75 1.64 1.79 16.35
N ASP A 76 1.82 2.94 15.71
CA ASP A 76 2.02 4.22 16.41
C ASP A 76 0.80 4.60 17.26
N VAL A 77 -0.42 4.36 16.75
CA VAL A 77 -1.66 4.54 17.53
C VAL A 77 -1.68 3.65 18.76
N VAL A 78 -1.38 2.35 18.63
CA VAL A 78 -1.35 1.43 19.79
C VAL A 78 -0.35 1.90 20.84
N LYS A 79 0.86 2.30 20.42
CA LYS A 79 1.88 2.82 21.35
C LYS A 79 1.42 4.08 22.07
N LEU A 80 0.66 4.94 21.39
CA LEU A 80 0.21 6.22 21.93
C LEU A 80 -1.02 6.08 22.84
N THR A 81 -1.96 5.20 22.51
CA THR A 81 -3.30 5.19 23.13
C THR A 81 -3.73 3.83 23.70
N GLY A 82 -3.06 2.73 23.36
CA GLY A 82 -3.51 1.39 23.71
C GLY A 82 -4.81 0.96 22.99
N SER A 83 -5.21 1.63 21.91
CA SER A 83 -6.49 1.37 21.21
C SER A 83 -6.66 -0.11 20.82
N SER A 84 -7.77 -0.69 21.29
CA SER A 84 -8.20 -2.05 20.96
C SER A 84 -8.59 -2.17 19.49
N GLU A 85 -9.14 -1.11 18.88
CA GLU A 85 -9.46 -1.05 17.46
C GLU A 85 -8.19 -1.12 16.60
N ALA A 86 -7.16 -0.35 16.96
CA ALA A 86 -5.88 -0.40 16.28
C ALA A 86 -5.21 -1.78 16.43
N LEU A 87 -5.27 -2.39 17.61
CA LEU A 87 -4.81 -3.77 17.82
C LEU A 87 -5.58 -4.78 16.95
N SER A 88 -6.90 -4.64 16.85
CA SER A 88 -7.73 -5.49 15.99
C SER A 88 -7.32 -5.35 14.52
N ILE A 89 -7.10 -4.13 14.04
CA ILE A 89 -6.61 -3.88 12.67
C ILE A 89 -5.24 -4.52 12.43
N LEU A 90 -4.31 -4.37 13.38
CA LEU A 90 -2.99 -5.00 13.30
C LEU A 90 -3.06 -6.52 13.27
N ALA A 91 -3.99 -7.13 14.01
CA ALA A 91 -4.22 -8.57 13.98
C ALA A 91 -4.59 -9.03 12.57
N ARG A 92 -5.56 -8.37 11.89
CA ARG A 92 -5.93 -8.70 10.50
C ARG A 92 -4.74 -8.55 9.53
N ILE A 93 -3.95 -7.50 9.68
CA ILE A 93 -2.74 -7.31 8.87
C ILE A 93 -1.72 -8.43 9.11
N ALA A 94 -1.59 -8.90 10.35
CA ALA A 94 -0.71 -10.02 10.68
C ALA A 94 -1.19 -11.32 10.00
N GLU A 95 -2.50 -11.55 9.88
CA GLU A 95 -3.02 -12.72 9.13
C GLU A 95 -2.61 -12.68 7.65
N ILE A 96 -2.70 -11.50 7.02
CA ILE A 96 -2.22 -11.29 5.65
C ILE A 96 -0.73 -11.60 5.56
N TYR A 97 0.07 -11.11 6.51
CA TYR A 97 1.52 -11.36 6.51
C TYR A 97 1.89 -12.82 6.75
N ARG A 98 1.08 -13.60 7.49
CA ARG A 98 1.28 -15.05 7.60
C ARG A 98 1.12 -15.72 6.23
N ILE A 99 0.04 -15.43 5.51
CA ILE A 99 -0.18 -15.95 4.15
C ILE A 99 0.98 -15.55 3.23
N GLU A 100 1.42 -14.29 3.27
CA GLU A 100 2.54 -13.82 2.44
C GLU A 100 3.89 -14.45 2.82
N ALA A 101 4.07 -14.87 4.08
CA ALA A 101 5.25 -15.61 4.51
C ALA A 101 5.25 -17.04 3.94
N ASP A 102 4.10 -17.70 3.97
CA ASP A 102 3.92 -19.05 3.39
C ASP A 102 4.09 -19.06 1.86
N LEU A 103 3.85 -17.91 1.21
CA LEU A 103 4.03 -17.72 -0.24
C LEU A 103 5.44 -17.33 -0.68
N ARG A 104 6.41 -17.24 0.24
CA ARG A 104 7.79 -16.87 -0.11
C ARG A 104 8.40 -17.93 -1.02
N GLY A 105 9.04 -17.50 -2.11
CA GLY A 105 9.66 -18.40 -3.10
C GLY A 105 8.69 -18.99 -4.13
N GLU A 106 7.37 -18.91 -3.91
CA GLU A 106 6.37 -19.34 -4.88
C GLU A 106 6.36 -18.45 -6.12
N ASN A 107 5.98 -19.00 -7.27
CA ASN A 107 5.86 -18.25 -8.53
C ASN A 107 4.64 -17.29 -8.53
N ALA A 108 4.57 -16.40 -9.53
CA ALA A 108 3.53 -15.37 -9.58
C ALA A 108 2.10 -15.91 -9.66
N ASP A 109 1.89 -17.03 -10.35
CA ASP A 109 0.57 -17.64 -10.55
C ASP A 109 0.06 -18.29 -9.26
N THR A 110 0.91 -19.06 -8.57
CA THR A 110 0.58 -19.63 -7.25
C THR A 110 0.21 -18.53 -6.27
N ARG A 111 1.02 -17.47 -6.19
CA ARG A 111 0.74 -16.32 -5.30
C ARG A 111 -0.58 -15.65 -5.65
N LEU A 112 -0.89 -15.49 -6.94
CA LEU A 112 -2.15 -14.89 -7.37
C LEU A 112 -3.35 -15.74 -6.95
N ILE A 113 -3.28 -17.06 -7.13
CA ILE A 113 -4.35 -18.00 -6.75
C ILE A 113 -4.60 -17.92 -5.24
N VAL A 114 -3.56 -18.07 -4.43
CA VAL A 114 -3.65 -18.03 -2.97
C VAL A 114 -4.13 -16.66 -2.48
N ARG A 115 -3.60 -15.55 -3.02
CA ARG A 115 -4.08 -14.21 -2.65
C ARG A 115 -5.55 -13.99 -2.98
N ARG A 116 -6.05 -14.54 -4.08
CA ARG A 116 -7.48 -14.46 -4.44
C ARG A 116 -8.35 -15.29 -3.49
N ARG A 117 -7.90 -16.49 -3.13
CA ARG A 117 -8.64 -17.41 -2.27
C ARG A 117 -8.62 -16.96 -0.81
N ASP A 118 -7.44 -16.62 -0.29
CA ASP A 118 -7.17 -16.53 1.15
C ASP A 118 -6.98 -15.09 1.61
N THR A 119 -6.18 -14.28 0.89
CA THR A 119 -5.91 -12.88 1.27
C THR A 119 -7.08 -11.93 0.96
N ALA A 120 -7.75 -12.12 -0.18
CA ALA A 120 -8.80 -11.20 -0.64
C ALA A 120 -10.02 -11.11 0.29
N PRO A 121 -10.53 -12.22 0.89
CA PRO A 121 -11.58 -12.13 1.91
C PRO A 121 -11.16 -11.30 3.13
N ILE A 122 -9.92 -11.48 3.63
CA ILE A 122 -9.40 -10.73 4.78
C ILE A 122 -9.29 -9.24 4.45
N MET A 123 -8.79 -8.90 3.25
CA MET A 123 -8.75 -7.52 2.77
C MET A 123 -10.14 -6.88 2.64
N LYS A 124 -11.16 -7.65 2.24
CA LYS A 124 -12.54 -7.17 2.17
C LYS A 124 -13.09 -6.83 3.56
N VAL A 125 -12.87 -7.70 4.53
CA VAL A 125 -13.27 -7.47 5.93
C VAL A 125 -12.51 -6.27 6.52
N LEU A 126 -11.20 -6.19 6.31
CA LEU A 126 -10.38 -5.07 6.76
C LEU A 126 -10.87 -3.74 6.18
N LYS A 127 -11.17 -3.70 4.88
CA LYS A 127 -11.73 -2.50 4.22
C LYS A 127 -13.07 -2.09 4.83
N ALA A 128 -13.98 -3.04 5.03
CA ALA A 128 -15.27 -2.77 5.64
C ALA A 128 -15.12 -2.17 7.04
N LYS A 129 -14.27 -2.78 7.89
CA LYS A 129 -14.02 -2.27 9.25
C LYS A 129 -13.40 -0.87 9.24
N LEU A 130 -12.41 -0.62 8.37
CA LEU A 130 -11.79 0.69 8.27
C LEU A 130 -12.79 1.77 7.81
N THR A 131 -13.71 1.40 6.92
CA THR A 131 -14.74 2.31 6.41
C THR A 131 -15.75 2.65 7.50
N GLU A 132 -16.23 1.65 8.23
CA GLU A 132 -17.12 1.83 9.39
C GLU A 132 -16.45 2.73 10.44
N LEU A 133 -15.24 2.35 10.88
CA LEU A 133 -14.49 3.09 11.89
C LEU A 133 -14.24 4.54 11.48
N SER A 134 -13.97 4.80 10.19
CA SER A 134 -13.75 6.17 9.70
C SER A 134 -14.96 7.10 9.84
N ASN A 135 -16.17 6.54 9.96
CA ASN A 135 -17.39 7.32 10.22
C ASN A 135 -17.62 7.57 11.71
N GLU A 136 -17.04 6.74 12.59
CA GLU A 136 -17.23 6.79 14.03
C GLU A 136 -16.15 7.62 14.74
N VAL A 137 -14.93 7.63 14.19
CA VAL A 137 -13.79 8.33 14.81
C VAL A 137 -13.58 9.70 14.19
N SER A 138 -13.22 10.68 15.04
CA SER A 138 -12.80 11.99 14.55
C SER A 138 -11.58 11.85 13.64
N SER A 139 -11.63 12.47 12.46
CA SER A 139 -10.50 12.57 11.52
C SER A 139 -9.28 13.27 12.10
N LYS A 140 -9.43 13.99 13.23
CA LYS A 140 -8.34 14.66 13.95
C LYS A 140 -7.66 13.76 14.99
N SER A 141 -8.30 12.68 15.41
CA SER A 141 -7.75 11.72 16.38
C SER A 141 -6.55 10.96 15.81
N ALA A 142 -5.73 10.36 16.67
CA ALA A 142 -4.60 9.52 16.23
C ALA A 142 -5.09 8.35 15.37
N LEU A 143 -6.19 7.70 15.78
CA LEU A 143 -6.82 6.60 15.05
C LEU A 143 -7.42 7.05 13.72
N GLY A 144 -8.07 8.22 13.66
CA GLY A 144 -8.64 8.76 12.42
C GLY A 144 -7.60 9.23 11.39
N LYS A 145 -6.36 9.53 11.83
CA LYS A 145 -5.23 9.88 10.95
C LYS A 145 -4.49 8.65 10.39
N ALA A 146 -4.66 7.49 11.04
CA ALA A 146 -4.01 6.24 10.64
C ALA A 146 -4.56 5.75 9.30
#